data_AF-A0A7U6KKI8-F1
#
_entry.id   AF-A0A7U6KKI8-F1
#
_cell.length_a   1.000
_cell.length_b   1.000
_cell.length_c   1.000
_cell.angle_alpha   90.00
_cell.angle_beta   90.00
_cell.angle_gamma   90.00
#
_symmetry.space_group_name_H-M   'P 1'
#
loop_
_entity.id
_entity.type
_entity.pdbx_description
1 polymer ?
#
loop_
_entity_poly.entity_id
_entity_poly.type
_entity_poly.pdbx_seq_one_letter_code
_entity_poly.pdbx_strand_id
1 'polypeptide(L)' 'MKFRYARHTNNLGTLIDFYQNIIGLEKLGGFKDHNGYDGVFLGFPDQGLAYGVYLFR' A
#
# COMPACT_ATOMS: atom_id res chain seq x y z
N MET A 1 13.72 -14.21 -5.16
CA MET A 1 13.59 -12.74 -5.15
C MET A 1 12.14 -12.39 -4.83
N LYS A 2 11.87 -11.51 -3.85
CA LYS A 2 10.50 -11.08 -3.51
C LYS A 2 10.21 -9.74 -4.19
N PHE A 3 9.19 -9.71 -5.04
CA PHE A 3 8.83 -8.52 -5.82
C PHE A 3 7.84 -7.65 -5.05
N ARG A 4 8.07 -6.34 -5.02
CA ARG A 4 7.08 -5.35 -4.57
C ARG A 4 6.42 -4.75 -5.81
N TYR A 5 5.09 -4.68 -5.82
CA TYR A 5 4.34 -4.15 -6.96
C TYR A 5 3.79 -2.76 -6.62
N ALA A 6 4.18 -1.75 -7.40
CA ALA A 6 3.60 -0.42 -7.28
C ALA A 6 2.39 -0.26 -8.22
N ARG A 7 1.27 0.31 -7.72
CA ARG A 7 0.09 0.62 -8.55
C ARG A 7 -0.41 2.03 -8.29
N HIS A 8 -0.76 2.74 -9.35
CA HIS A 8 -1.45 4.03 -9.24
C HIS A 8 -2.92 3.81 -8.88
N THR A 9 -3.47 4.72 -8.08
CA THR A 9 -4.89 4.83 -7.77
C THR A 9 -5.28 6.30 -7.70
N ASN A 10 -6.55 6.59 -7.99
CA ASN A 10 -7.20 7.87 -7.74
C ASN A 10 -8.08 7.83 -6.48
N ASN A 11 -7.98 6.76 -5.69
CA ASN A 11 -8.63 6.67 -4.40
C ASN A 11 -7.81 5.74 -3.49
N LEU A 12 -6.89 6.33 -2.73
CA LEU A 12 -6.03 5.56 -1.83
C LEU A 12 -6.83 4.98 -0.66
N GLY A 13 -7.81 5.74 -0.13
CA GLY A 13 -8.61 5.35 1.03
C GLY A 13 -9.40 4.07 0.80
N THR A 14 -10.19 4.01 -0.28
CA THR A 14 -10.98 2.80 -0.61
C THR A 14 -10.10 1.57 -0.81
N LEU A 15 -8.90 1.75 -1.37
CA LEU A 15 -7.97 0.65 -1.56
C LEU A 15 -7.42 0.17 -0.22
N ILE A 16 -7.01 1.09 0.65
CA ILE A 16 -6.58 0.77 2.01
C ILE A 16 -7.68 -0.01 2.73
N ASP A 17 -8.92 0.48 2.72
CA ASP A 17 -10.05 -0.17 3.39
C ASP A 17 -10.28 -1.60 2.86
N PHE A 18 -10.25 -1.79 1.55
CA PHE A 18 -10.38 -3.12 0.95
C PHE A 18 -9.26 -4.06 1.39
N TYR A 19 -8.00 -3.64 1.23
CA TYR A 19 -6.87 -4.50 1.52
C TYR A 19 -6.69 -4.74 3.03
N GLN A 20 -7.00 -3.77 3.89
CA GLN A 20 -6.91 -3.94 5.33
C GLN A 20 -8.10 -4.72 5.90
N ASN A 21 -9.33 -4.32 5.56
CA ASN A 21 -10.51 -4.85 6.25
C ASN A 21 -11.10 -6.10 5.59
N ILE A 22 -10.93 -6.27 4.28
CA ILE A 22 -11.46 -7.44 3.54
C ILE A 22 -10.38 -8.51 3.37
N ILE A 23 -9.18 -8.11 2.94
CA ILE A 23 -8.07 -9.06 2.70
C ILE A 23 -7.26 -9.32 3.98
N GLY A 24 -7.24 -8.38 4.94
CA GLY A 24 -6.51 -8.54 6.21
C GLY A 24 -5.03 -8.12 6.15
N LEU A 25 -4.64 -7.26 5.20
CA LEU A 25 -3.28 -6.73 5.15
C LEU A 25 -3.06 -5.63 6.20
N GLU A 26 -1.83 -5.54 6.69
CA GLU A 26 -1.44 -4.47 7.61
C GLU A 26 -0.74 -3.33 6.89
N LYS A 27 -0.86 -2.13 7.47
CA LYS A 27 -0.09 -0.98 7.04
C LYS A 27 1.33 -1.07 7.58
N LEU A 28 2.26 -1.35 6.68
CA LEU A 28 3.69 -1.45 6.99
C LEU A 28 4.38 -0.07 7.01
N GLY A 29 3.77 0.93 6.38
CA GLY A 29 4.30 2.29 6.32
C GLY A 29 3.63 3.11 5.22
N GLY A 30 4.17 4.29 4.94
CA GLY A 30 3.71 5.14 3.85
C GLY A 30 4.44 6.47 3.81
N PHE A 31 4.11 7.26 2.81
CA PHE A 31 4.61 8.63 2.64
C PHE A 31 3.47 9.55 2.22
N LYS A 32 3.66 10.84 2.43
CA LYS A 32 2.73 11.89 2.01
C LYS A 32 3.49 13.02 1.31
N ASP A 33 2.84 13.64 0.34
CA ASP A 33 3.35 14.79 -0.43
C ASP A 33 4.79 14.61 -0.94
N HIS A 34 5.10 13.40 -1.42
CA HIS A 34 6.41 13.08 -1.95
C HIS A 34 6.40 13.24 -3.47
N ASN A 35 6.86 14.40 -3.94
CA ASN A 35 6.80 14.82 -5.35
C ASN A 35 5.37 14.83 -5.91
N GLY A 36 4.40 15.29 -5.11
CA GLY A 36 2.99 15.30 -5.47
C GLY A 36 2.35 13.91 -5.49
N TYR A 37 2.85 13.00 -4.65
CA TYR A 37 2.25 11.69 -4.43
C TYR A 37 2.12 11.37 -2.94
N ASP A 38 1.00 10.74 -2.60
CA ASP A 38 0.81 10.00 -1.38
C ASP A 38 1.00 8.50 -1.65
N GLY A 39 1.47 7.76 -0.66
CA GLY A 39 1.59 6.33 -0.82
C GLY A 39 1.54 5.52 0.46
N VAL A 40 1.12 4.27 0.32
CA VAL A 40 1.00 3.31 1.43
C VAL A 40 1.64 1.98 1.06
N PHE A 41 2.31 1.39 2.03
CA PHE A 41 2.84 0.04 1.96
C PHE A 41 1.92 -0.90 2.74
N LEU A 42 1.34 -1.89 2.06
CA LEU A 42 0.47 -2.89 2.67
C LEU A 42 1.06 -4.29 2.56
N GLY A 43 0.91 -5.11 3.60
CA GLY A 43 1.33 -6.50 3.56
C GLY A 43 1.19 -7.26 4.88
N PHE A 44 1.70 -8.50 4.90
CA PHE A 44 1.71 -9.32 6.12
C PHE A 44 3.07 -9.16 6.84
N PRO A 45 3.08 -8.69 8.10
CA PRO A 45 4.32 -8.36 8.83
C PRO A 45 5.24 -9.57 8.97
N ASP A 46 4.68 -10.73 9.33
CA ASP A 46 5.44 -11.95 9.62
C ASP A 46 5.98 -12.67 8.38
N GLN A 47 5.51 -12.27 7.19
CA GLN A 47 6.01 -12.84 5.94
C GLN A 47 7.10 -11.97 5.31
N GLY A 48 7.46 -10.82 5.90
CA GLY A 48 8.40 -9.86 5.30
C GLY A 48 7.99 -9.43 3.89
N LEU A 49 6.68 -9.44 3.59
CA LEU A 49 6.11 -9.18 2.28
C LEU A 49 5.31 -7.88 2.31
N ALA A 50 5.78 -6.85 1.61
CA ALA A 50 4.92 -5.77 1.14
C ALA A 50 4.31 -6.22 -0.20
N TYR A 51 3.01 -6.48 -0.24
CA TYR A 51 2.33 -6.96 -1.44
C TYR A 51 1.94 -5.83 -2.40
N GLY A 52 1.98 -4.58 -1.95
CA GLY A 52 1.70 -3.43 -2.79
C GLY A 52 2.30 -2.13 -2.27
N VAL A 53 2.83 -1.32 -3.19
CA VAL A 53 3.07 0.12 -3.01
C VAL A 53 1.95 0.84 -3.77
N TYR A 54 1.00 1.45 -3.08
CA TYR A 54 -0.05 2.18 -3.80
C TYR A 54 0.29 3.67 -3.84
N LEU A 55 0.27 4.24 -5.04
CA LEU A 55 0.60 5.63 -5.32
C LEU A 55 -0.68 6.38 -5.66
N PHE A 56 -0.96 7.46 -4.96
CA PHE A 56 -2.05 8.39 -5.23
C PHE A 56 -1.45 9.75 -5.56
N ARG A 57 -1.92 10.40 -6.61
CA ARG A 57 -1.52 11.77 -6.96
C ARG A 57 -2.46 12.76 -6.27
#